data_AF-A0A2T4BVE5-F1
#
_entry.id   AF-A0A2T4BVE5-F1
#
_cell.length_a   1.000
_cell.length_b   1.000
_cell.length_c   1.000
_cell.angle_alpha   90.00
_cell.angle_beta   90.00
_cell.angle_gamma   90.00
#
_symmetry.space_group_name_H-M   'P 1'
#
loop_
_entity.id
_entity.type
_entity.pdbx_description
1 polymer ?
#
loop_
_entity_poly.entity_id
_entity_poly.type
_entity_poly.pdbx_seq_one_letter_code
_entity_poly.pdbx_strand_id
1 'polypeptide(L)'
;READRPGVWSCKNKHRYASQDLWPMRVTEFEGVKARIPYNFEEILRAEYGDKSLVVEEFQGHRWNRDINEWVQMTPDEIKKSKEAAEQRKKEEEAAKQEKHD
;
A
#
# COMPACT_ATOMS: atom_id res chain seq x y z
N ARG A 1 15.43 18.28 -8.47
CA ARG A 1 14.74 19.57 -8.23
C ARG A 1 14.31 20.11 -9.57
N GLU A 2 13.01 20.35 -9.77
CA GLU A 2 12.55 21.02 -10.99
C GLU A 2 12.83 22.52 -10.88
N ALA A 3 13.39 23.12 -11.93
CA ALA A 3 13.72 24.54 -11.95
C ALA A 3 12.47 25.42 -11.83
N ASP A 4 11.37 24.98 -12.44
CA ASP A 4 10.10 25.73 -12.49
C ASP A 4 9.19 25.51 -11.27
N ARG A 5 9.54 24.57 -10.38
CA ARG A 5 8.76 24.24 -9.17
C ARG A 5 9.68 24.06 -7.96
N PRO A 6 10.06 25.15 -7.29
CA PRO A 6 10.91 25.06 -6.10
C PRO A 6 10.22 24.23 -5.01
N GLY A 7 10.98 23.37 -4.34
CA GLY A 7 10.46 22.52 -3.27
C GLY A 7 9.80 21.21 -3.73
N VAL A 8 9.66 20.99 -5.05
CA VAL A 8 9.14 19.73 -5.61
C VAL A 8 10.27 18.88 -6.19
N TRP A 9 10.24 17.60 -5.85
CA TRP A 9 11.18 16.59 -6.35
C TRP A 9 10.45 15.65 -7.28
N SER A 10 10.99 15.45 -8.48
CA SER A 10 10.49 14.46 -9.41
C SER A 10 11.38 13.22 -9.44
N CYS A 11 10.76 12.04 -9.53
CA CYS A 11 11.46 10.78 -9.75
C CYS A 11 11.47 10.40 -11.24
N LYS A 12 12.22 9.34 -11.58
CA LYS A 12 12.31 8.82 -12.98
C LYS A 12 10.95 8.43 -13.57
N ASN A 13 9.99 8.07 -12.72
CA ASN A 13 8.64 7.69 -13.13
C ASN A 13 7.68 8.89 -13.22
N LYS A 14 8.21 10.12 -13.24
CA LYS A 14 7.43 11.37 -13.29
C LYS A 14 6.49 11.59 -12.08
N HIS A 15 6.65 10.84 -10.99
CA HIS A 15 6.00 11.17 -9.72
C HIS A 15 6.65 12.41 -9.11
N ARG A 16 5.87 13.17 -8.34
CA ARG A 16 6.26 14.46 -7.77
C ARG A 16 5.99 14.43 -6.27
N TYR A 17 6.99 14.79 -5.47
CA TYR A 17 6.90 14.80 -4.01
C TYR A 17 7.29 16.17 -3.47
N ALA A 18 6.62 16.64 -2.42
CA ALA A 18 7.04 17.85 -1.74
C ALA A 18 8.27 17.57 -0.88
N SER A 19 9.13 18.58 -0.69
CA SER A 19 10.34 18.44 0.12
C SER A 19 10.02 18.07 1.59
N GLN A 20 8.89 18.53 2.11
CA GLN A 20 8.42 18.24 3.47
C GLN A 20 7.96 16.78 3.64
N ASP A 21 7.49 16.13 2.57
CA ASP A 21 7.10 14.72 2.62
C ASP A 21 8.33 13.80 2.66
N LEU A 22 9.44 14.26 2.08
CA LEU A 22 10.69 13.50 2.01
C LEU A 22 11.58 13.71 3.23
N TRP A 23 11.68 14.95 3.74
CA TRP A 23 12.65 15.34 4.75
C TRP A 23 12.00 15.82 6.06
N PRO A 24 12.56 15.46 7.24
CA PRO A 24 13.74 14.60 7.45
C PRO A 24 13.43 13.12 7.22
N MET A 25 14.37 12.38 6.62
CA MET A 25 14.19 10.94 6.43
C MET A 25 14.14 10.21 7.76
N ARG A 26 13.24 9.24 7.89
CA ARG A 26 13.13 8.35 9.05
C ARG A 26 14.02 7.13 8.85
N VAL A 27 14.64 6.66 9.92
CA VAL A 27 15.42 5.41 9.91
C VAL A 27 14.50 4.26 10.29
N THR A 28 14.49 3.22 9.47
CA THR A 28 13.75 1.98 9.70
C THR A 28 14.65 0.78 9.44
N GLU A 29 14.16 -0.41 9.75
CA GLU A 29 14.75 -1.66 9.27
C GLU A 29 13.90 -2.21 8.13
N PHE A 30 14.55 -2.75 7.09
CA PHE A 30 13.93 -3.45 5.98
C PHE A 30 14.82 -4.63 5.63
N GLU A 31 14.26 -5.85 5.70
CA GLU A 31 14.98 -7.11 5.44
C GLU A 31 16.28 -7.24 6.27
N GLY A 32 16.24 -6.81 7.55
CA GLY A 32 17.39 -6.82 8.46
C GLY A 32 18.44 -5.73 8.18
N VAL A 33 18.20 -4.85 7.21
CA VAL A 33 19.11 -3.74 6.86
C VAL A 33 18.52 -2.40 7.31
N LYS A 34 19.35 -1.54 7.88
CA LYS A 34 18.95 -0.16 8.20
C LYS A 34 18.68 0.62 6.92
N ALA A 35 17.42 1.00 6.72
CA ALA A 35 16.96 1.78 5.59
C ALA A 35 16.55 3.19 6.03
N ARG A 36 16.53 4.12 5.08
CA ARG A 36 15.99 5.46 5.26
C ARG A 36 14.76 5.61 4.39
N ILE A 37 13.64 5.97 4.99
CA ILE A 37 12.36 6.17 4.31
C ILE A 37 11.95 7.65 4.38
N PRO A 38 11.09 8.12 3.45
CA PRO A 38 10.49 9.44 3.51
C PRO A 38 9.79 9.71 4.85
N TYR A 39 9.72 10.99 5.24
CA TYR A 39 9.02 11.39 6.46
C TYR A 39 7.53 11.00 6.42
N ASN A 40 6.87 11.29 5.30
CA ASN A 40 5.42 11.10 5.12
C ASN A 40 5.14 9.88 4.21
N PHE A 41 5.76 8.74 4.53
CA PHE A 41 5.68 7.55 3.69
C PHE A 41 4.23 7.01 3.53
N GLU A 42 3.38 7.17 4.55
CA GLU A 42 1.99 6.71 4.51
C GLU A 42 1.17 7.43 3.43
N GLU A 43 1.25 8.76 3.36
CA GLU A 43 0.56 9.53 2.32
C GLU A 43 1.11 9.25 0.95
N ILE A 44 2.44 9.11 0.82
CA ILE A 44 3.08 8.79 -0.46
C ILE A 44 2.58 7.44 -0.97
N LEU A 45 2.58 6.40 -0.13
CA LEU A 45 2.12 5.07 -0.51
C LEU A 45 0.62 5.05 -0.82
N ARG A 46 -0.19 5.78 -0.04
CA ARG A 46 -1.61 5.94 -0.28
C ARG A 46 -1.90 6.64 -1.61
N ALA A 47 -1.16 7.69 -1.95
CA ALA A 47 -1.32 8.41 -3.21
C ALA A 47 -0.93 7.57 -4.42
N GLU A 48 0.08 6.70 -4.28
CA GLU A 48 0.55 5.85 -5.39
C GLU A 48 -0.24 4.54 -5.55
N TYR A 49 -0.62 3.90 -4.45
CA TYR A 49 -1.19 2.54 -4.44
C TYR A 49 -2.60 2.45 -3.84
N GLY A 50 -3.13 3.56 -3.31
CA GLY A 50 -4.46 3.66 -2.71
C GLY A 50 -4.49 3.37 -1.20
N ASP A 51 -5.61 3.71 -0.55
CA ASP A 51 -5.79 3.62 0.92
C ASP A 51 -5.56 2.23 1.50
N LYS A 52 -5.88 1.19 0.71
CA LYS A 52 -5.80 -0.21 1.15
C LYS A 52 -4.36 -0.75 1.11
N SER A 53 -3.43 -0.07 0.46
CA SER A 53 -2.04 -0.52 0.29
C SER A 53 -1.28 -0.75 1.60
N LEU A 54 -1.62 -0.01 2.65
CA LEU A 54 -0.96 -0.10 3.97
C LEU A 54 -1.48 -1.24 4.85
N VAL A 55 -2.64 -1.81 4.52
CA VAL A 55 -3.36 -2.76 5.38
C VAL A 55 -3.62 -4.11 4.72
N VAL A 56 -3.51 -4.18 3.39
CA VAL A 56 -3.75 -5.42 2.64
C VAL A 56 -2.56 -6.35 2.78
N GLU A 57 -2.81 -7.50 3.41
CA GLU A 57 -1.82 -8.56 3.62
C GLU A 57 -1.95 -9.70 2.61
N GLU A 58 -2.85 -9.57 1.64
CA GLU A 58 -3.06 -10.56 0.57
C GLU A 58 -2.98 -9.89 -0.79
N PHE A 59 -1.97 -10.24 -1.59
CA PHE A 59 -1.77 -9.62 -2.89
C PHE A 59 -1.22 -10.63 -3.91
N GLN A 60 -1.83 -10.69 -5.10
CA GLN A 60 -1.41 -11.57 -6.21
C GLN A 60 -1.11 -13.03 -5.78
N GLY A 61 -1.97 -13.63 -4.94
CA GLY A 61 -1.80 -15.02 -4.49
C GLY A 61 -0.68 -15.21 -3.45
N HIS A 62 -0.17 -14.13 -2.87
CA HIS A 62 0.77 -14.17 -1.76
C HIS A 62 0.12 -13.62 -0.49
N ARG A 63 0.47 -14.17 0.67
CA ARG A 63 0.12 -13.64 1.98
C ARG A 63 1.35 -13.06 2.64
N TRP A 64 1.23 -11.87 3.21
CA TRP A 64 2.27 -11.26 4.03
C TRP A 64 2.40 -12.04 5.35
N ASN A 65 3.61 -12.51 5.65
CA ASN A 65 3.93 -13.14 6.92
C ASN A 65 4.70 -12.14 7.81
N ARG A 66 4.09 -11.72 8.91
CA ARG A 66 4.66 -10.74 9.85
C ARG A 66 5.83 -11.27 10.68
N ASP A 67 5.94 -12.59 10.86
CA ASP A 67 7.00 -13.17 11.68
C ASP A 67 8.36 -13.11 10.97
N ILE A 68 8.35 -13.29 9.64
CA ILE A 68 9.55 -13.23 8.80
C ILE A 68 9.64 -11.94 7.96
N ASN A 69 8.56 -11.15 7.90
CA ASN A 69 8.42 -9.96 7.06
C ASN A 69 8.61 -10.26 5.55
N GLU A 70 7.94 -11.30 5.04
CA GLU A 70 8.03 -11.71 3.63
C GLU A 70 6.66 -12.07 3.03
N TRP A 71 6.56 -11.99 1.71
CA TRP A 71 5.40 -12.45 0.94
C TRP A 71 5.52 -13.94 0.63
N VAL A 72 4.66 -14.76 1.24
CA VAL A 72 4.65 -16.22 1.05
C VAL A 72 3.57 -16.61 0.05
N GLN A 73 3.92 -17.47 -0.91
CA GLN A 73 2.95 -18.00 -1.87
C GLN A 73 1.86 -18.80 -1.16
N MET A 74 0.60 -18.49 -1.46
CA MET A 74 -0.54 -19.24 -0.98
C MET A 74 -0.73 -20.51 -1.79
N THR A 75 -1.32 -21.52 -1.16
CA THR A 75 -1.78 -22.72 -1.89
C THR A 75 -2.99 -22.41 -2.78
N PRO A 76 -3.25 -23.20 -3.84
CA PRO A 76 -4.42 -23.00 -4.70
C PRO A 76 -5.75 -23.00 -3.92
N ASP A 77 -5.86 -23.81 -2.87
CA ASP A 77 -7.05 -23.89 -2.01
C ASP A 77 -7.23 -22.60 -1.19
N GLU A 78 -6.15 -22.05 -0.64
CA GLU A 78 -6.19 -20.77 0.07
C GLU A 78 -6.56 -19.61 -0.85
N ILE A 79 -6.02 -19.59 -2.07
CA ILE A 79 -6.37 -18.59 -3.08
C ILE A 79 -7.86 -18.68 -3.42
N LYS A 80 -8.41 -19.89 -3.59
CA LYS A 80 -9.83 -20.09 -3.86
C LYS A 80 -10.69 -19.56 -2.70
N LYS A 81 -10.35 -19.92 -1.46
CA LYS A 81 -11.07 -19.47 -0.26
C LYS A 81 -11.02 -17.95 -0.08
N SER A 82 -9.87 -17.32 -0.35
CA SER A 82 -9.72 -15.86 -0.30
C SER A 82 -10.59 -15.16 -1.35
N LYS A 83 -10.62 -15.68 -2.59
CA LYS A 83 -11.49 -15.14 -3.65
C LYS A 83 -12.97 -15.24 -3.30
N GLU A 84 -13.41 -16.38 -2.78
CA GLU A 84 -14.79 -16.59 -2.34
C GLU A 84 -15.18 -15.63 -1.21
N ALA A 85 -14.31 -15.45 -0.21
CA ALA A 85 -14.53 -14.50 0.88
C ALA A 85 -14.56 -13.04 0.39
N ALA A 86 -13.68 -12.67 -0.56
CA ALA A 86 -13.67 -11.34 -1.14
C ALA A 86 -14.95 -11.04 -1.93
N GLU A 87 -15.47 -12.03 -2.66
CA GLU A 87 -16.74 -11.91 -3.39
C GLU A 87 -17.92 -11.75 -2.42
N GLN A 88 -17.94 -12.50 -1.31
CA GLN A 88 -18.97 -12.34 -0.26
C GLN A 88 -18.95 -10.94 0.35
N ARG A 89 -17.78 -10.44 0.76
CA ARG A 89 -17.63 -9.09 1.32
C ARG A 89 -18.08 -8.00 0.34
N LYS A 90 -17.79 -8.17 -0.95
CA LYS A 90 -18.23 -7.23 -1.98
C LYS A 90 -19.75 -7.20 -2.11
N LYS A 91 -20.41 -8.38 -2.10
CA LYS A 91 -21.88 -8.50 -2.13
C LYS A 91 -22.52 -7.86 -0.90
N GLU A 92 -21.95 -8.08 0.29
CA GLU A 92 -22.42 -7.46 1.54
C GLU A 92 -22.27 -5.93 1.51
N GLU A 93 -21.14 -5.42 1.01
CA GLU A 93 -20.89 -3.98 0.90
C GLU A 93 -21.83 -3.31 -0.13
N GLU A 94 -22.13 -3.98 -1.25
CA GLU A 94 -23.10 -3.52 -2.26
C GLU A 94 -24.52 -3.51 -1.70
N ALA A 95 -24.95 -4.57 -0.99
CA ALA A 95 -26.26 -4.63 -0.33
C ALA A 95 -26.41 -3.52 0.71
N ALA A 96 -25.40 -3.32 1.58
CA ALA A 96 -25.41 -2.27 2.60
C ALA A 96 -25.39 -0.85 2.01
N LYS A 97 -24.83 -0.66 0.81
CA LYS A 97 -24.92 0.61 0.08
C LYS A 97 -26.30 0.84 -0.52
N GLN A 98 -26.96 -0.22 -0.99
CA GLN A 98 -28.30 -0.16 -1.55
C GLN A 98 -29.35 0.17 -0.47
N GLU A 99 -29.27 -0.48 0.69
CA GLU A 99 -30.15 -0.21 1.85
C GLU A 99 -30.01 1.21 2.43
N LYS A 100 -28.86 1.87 2.23
CA LYS A 100 -28.66 3.27 2.68
C LYS A 100 -29.11 4.30 1.66
N HIS A 101 -29.44 3.88 0.44
CA HIS A 101 -29.89 4.78 -0.62
C HIS A 101 -31.42 4.89 -0.70
N ASP A 102 -32.15 3.86 -0.27
CA ASP A 102 -33.59 3.87 0.01
C ASP A 102 -33.92 4.55 1.36
#